data_AF-A0A2G9NTR1-F1
#
_entry.id   AF-A0A2G9NTR1-F1
#
_cell.length_a   1.000
_cell.length_b   1.000
_cell.length_c   1.000
_cell.angle_alpha   90.00
_cell.angle_beta   90.00
_cell.angle_gamma   90.00
#
_symmetry.space_group_name_H-M   'P 1'
#
loop_
_entity.id
_entity.type
_entity.pdbx_description
1 polymer ?
#
loop_
_entity_poly.entity_id
_entity_poly.type
_entity_poly.pdbx_seq_one_letter_code
_entity_poly.pdbx_strand_id
1 'polypeptide(L)'
;MKKALVIVAHPDDETIWMGGSILRNKNYDWTIFSLCRKSDDDRRPKFEKVCKELNAKFLMGDLDDEELNDLKIDYVEEFIISYLKNKNYDVIYTHGENGEYGHKRHKETHNAVVSLVNKNILKTRELICFSYINSNEYVLGFDLKIAIPNENSETIINLNQDEHKKKMEIVSNIYGFDENSFEVLCCNKQEAFEKIK
;
A
#
# COMPACT_ATOMS: atom_id res chain seq x y z
N MET A 1 17.87 9.33 -10.12
CA MET A 1 16.45 9.03 -9.86
C MET A 1 16.37 8.29 -8.53
N LYS A 2 15.54 8.73 -7.57
CA LYS A 2 15.40 8.04 -6.27
C LYS A 2 14.73 6.69 -6.51
N LYS A 3 15.30 5.58 -6.04
CA LYS A 3 14.71 4.23 -6.16
C LYS A 3 13.74 4.03 -5.01
N ALA A 4 12.46 3.88 -5.32
CA ALA A 4 11.42 3.75 -4.32
C ALA A 4 10.67 2.44 -4.50
N LEU A 5 10.50 1.70 -3.40
CA LEU A 5 9.72 0.48 -3.35
C LEU A 5 8.49 0.69 -2.48
N VAL A 6 7.34 0.24 -2.95
CA VAL A 6 6.10 0.18 -2.18
C VAL A 6 5.71 -1.29 -2.07
N ILE A 7 5.63 -1.82 -0.85
CA ILE A 7 5.20 -3.20 -0.61
C ILE A 7 3.84 -3.15 0.09
N VAL A 8 2.82 -3.72 -0.54
CA VAL A 8 1.45 -3.75 -0.04
C VAL A 8 0.88 -5.15 -0.09
N ALA A 9 -0.14 -5.41 0.70
CA ALA A 9 -0.82 -6.69 0.71
C ALA A 9 -1.60 -6.89 -0.60
N HIS A 10 -2.53 -5.99 -0.92
CA HIS A 10 -3.49 -6.17 -2.02
C HIS A 10 -3.30 -5.15 -3.15
N PRO A 11 -3.81 -5.46 -4.36
CA PRO A 11 -3.80 -4.51 -5.47
C PRO A 11 -4.89 -3.44 -5.31
N ASP A 12 -4.54 -2.24 -4.84
CA ASP A 12 -5.39 -1.06 -4.58
C ASP A 12 -4.81 -0.26 -3.40
N ASP A 13 -4.25 -0.97 -2.41
CA ASP A 13 -3.56 -0.43 -1.25
C ASP A 13 -2.55 0.66 -1.63
N GLU A 14 -1.77 0.46 -2.70
CA GLU A 14 -0.78 1.45 -3.17
C GLU A 14 -1.44 2.79 -3.52
N THR A 15 -2.67 2.73 -4.02
CA THR A 15 -3.44 3.90 -4.41
C THR A 15 -4.19 4.47 -3.21
N ILE A 16 -4.91 3.66 -2.44
CA ILE A 16 -5.72 4.09 -1.29
C ILE A 16 -4.84 4.83 -0.27
N TRP A 17 -3.69 4.25 0.09
CA TRP A 17 -2.86 4.77 1.16
C TRP A 17 -1.85 5.83 0.72
N MET A 18 -1.37 5.77 -0.53
CA MET A 18 -0.30 6.67 -1.00
C MET A 18 -0.32 7.07 -2.48
N GLY A 19 -1.43 6.84 -3.20
CA GLY A 19 -1.50 7.09 -4.65
C GLY A 19 -1.19 8.53 -5.04
N GLY A 20 -1.59 9.50 -4.22
CA GLY A 20 -1.28 10.92 -4.42
C GLY A 20 0.21 11.21 -4.30
N SER A 21 0.89 10.61 -3.32
CA SER A 21 2.34 10.72 -3.14
C SER A 21 3.12 10.11 -4.31
N ILE A 22 2.65 9.00 -4.89
CA ILE A 22 3.24 8.41 -6.10
C ILE A 22 3.05 9.38 -7.29
N LEU A 23 1.83 9.87 -7.50
CA LEU A 23 1.49 10.82 -8.56
C LEU A 23 2.28 12.13 -8.47
N ARG A 24 2.56 12.61 -7.26
CA ARG A 24 3.36 13.80 -7.02
C ARG A 24 4.82 13.61 -7.41
N ASN A 25 5.39 12.45 -7.11
CA ASN A 25 6.82 12.16 -7.22
C ASN A 25 7.13 11.35 -8.50
N LYS A 26 6.73 11.85 -9.67
CA LYS A 26 6.92 11.17 -10.97
C LYS A 26 8.39 10.99 -11.38
N ASN A 27 9.30 11.69 -10.71
CA ASN A 27 10.74 11.63 -10.94
C ASN A 27 11.43 10.53 -10.11
N TYR A 28 10.68 9.65 -9.43
CA TYR A 28 11.23 8.49 -8.74
C TYR A 28 11.15 7.26 -9.65
N ASP A 29 12.07 6.31 -9.46
CA ASP A 29 12.02 4.98 -10.08
C ASP A 29 11.18 4.07 -9.18
N TRP A 30 9.87 4.11 -9.36
CA TRP A 30 8.90 3.37 -8.56
C TRP A 30 8.87 1.88 -8.93
N THR A 31 8.89 1.03 -7.90
CA THR A 31 8.45 -0.36 -7.97
C THR A 31 7.35 -0.56 -6.94
N ILE A 32 6.21 -1.11 -7.34
CA ILE A 32 5.08 -1.42 -6.47
C ILE A 32 4.92 -2.94 -6.44
N PHE A 33 4.84 -3.52 -5.25
CA PHE A 33 4.73 -4.95 -5.05
C PHE A 33 3.48 -5.24 -4.21
N SER A 34 2.44 -5.79 -4.85
CA SER A 34 1.31 -6.40 -4.14
C SER A 34 1.62 -7.88 -3.84
N LEU A 35 1.50 -8.29 -2.58
CA LEU A 35 1.83 -9.65 -2.17
C LEU A 35 0.77 -10.68 -2.57
N CYS A 36 -0.48 -10.26 -2.76
CA CYS A 36 -1.63 -11.11 -3.03
C CYS A 36 -2.18 -10.93 -4.46
N ARG A 37 -3.08 -11.84 -4.87
CA ARG A 37 -3.96 -11.70 -6.06
C ARG A 37 -3.28 -11.65 -7.43
N LYS A 38 -2.09 -12.21 -7.61
CA LYS A 38 -1.44 -12.33 -8.93
C LYS A 38 -2.21 -13.24 -9.89
N SER A 39 -2.91 -14.25 -9.40
CA SER A 39 -3.71 -15.17 -10.21
C SER A 39 -5.19 -14.79 -10.28
N ASP A 40 -5.57 -13.62 -9.76
CA ASP A 40 -6.93 -13.10 -9.81
C ASP A 40 -7.20 -12.44 -11.18
N ASP A 41 -8.10 -13.04 -11.96
CA ASP A 41 -8.42 -12.62 -13.32
C ASP A 41 -9.11 -11.24 -13.41
N ASP A 42 -9.67 -10.73 -12.31
CA ASP A 42 -10.23 -9.37 -12.24
C ASP A 42 -9.21 -8.37 -11.70
N ARG A 43 -8.60 -8.67 -10.55
CA ARG A 43 -7.75 -7.71 -9.82
C ARG A 43 -6.38 -7.50 -10.46
N ARG A 44 -5.75 -8.55 -10.99
CA ARG A 44 -4.44 -8.42 -11.65
C ARG A 44 -4.44 -7.45 -12.82
N PRO A 45 -5.29 -7.58 -13.86
CA PRO A 45 -5.23 -6.68 -15.01
C PRO A 45 -5.50 -5.22 -14.61
N LYS A 46 -6.30 -4.98 -13.57
CA LYS A 46 -6.53 -3.64 -13.00
C LYS A 46 -5.25 -3.10 -12.35
N PHE A 47 -4.58 -3.87 -11.50
CA PHE A 47 -3.30 -3.48 -10.89
C PHE A 47 -2.22 -3.16 -11.92
N GLU A 48 -2.08 -4.01 -12.94
CA GLU A 48 -1.12 -3.78 -14.03
C GLU A 48 -1.40 -2.45 -14.75
N LYS A 49 -2.69 -2.15 -15.02
CA LYS A 49 -3.12 -0.89 -15.61
C LYS A 49 -2.85 0.31 -14.70
N VAL A 50 -3.09 0.18 -13.40
CA VAL A 50 -2.80 1.24 -12.41
C VAL A 50 -1.30 1.52 -12.33
N CYS A 51 -0.47 0.49 -12.20
CA CYS A 51 0.98 0.67 -12.16
C CYS A 51 1.51 1.36 -13.42
N LYS A 52 0.94 1.03 -14.59
CA LYS A 52 1.24 1.72 -15.85
C LYS A 52 0.85 3.21 -15.80
N GLU A 53 -0.34 3.53 -15.29
CA GLU A 53 -0.82 4.91 -15.13
C GLU A 53 0.07 5.72 -14.17
N LEU A 54 0.56 5.06 -13.12
CA LEU A 54 1.49 5.62 -12.14
C LEU A 54 2.94 5.68 -12.63
N ASN A 55 3.23 5.19 -13.85
CA ASN A 55 4.58 5.05 -14.39
C ASN A 55 5.53 4.26 -13.46
N ALA A 56 5.01 3.19 -12.85
CA ALA A 56 5.72 2.33 -11.92
C ALA A 56 5.94 0.93 -12.50
N LYS A 57 7.06 0.31 -12.13
CA LYS A 57 7.26 -1.14 -12.28
C LYS A 57 6.36 -1.84 -11.28
N PHE A 58 5.87 -3.02 -11.63
CA PHE A 58 5.02 -3.81 -10.74
C PHE A 58 5.56 -5.20 -10.50
N LEU A 59 5.28 -5.72 -9.32
CA LEU A 59 5.43 -7.12 -8.92
C LEU A 59 4.11 -7.56 -8.28
N MET A 60 3.72 -8.80 -8.51
CA MET A 60 2.56 -9.40 -7.86
C MET A 60 2.87 -10.83 -7.44
N GLY A 61 2.39 -11.22 -6.26
CA GLY A 61 2.45 -12.57 -5.73
C GLY A 61 1.05 -13.16 -5.45
N ASP A 62 1.01 -14.45 -5.13
CA ASP A 62 -0.19 -15.13 -4.60
C ASP A 62 0.04 -15.57 -3.15
N LEU A 63 0.35 -14.62 -2.27
CA LEU A 63 0.26 -14.86 -0.82
C LEU A 63 -1.21 -15.07 -0.45
N ASP A 64 -1.48 -15.95 0.52
CA ASP A 64 -2.85 -16.28 0.94
C ASP A 64 -3.63 -15.03 1.36
N ASP A 65 -4.80 -14.86 0.74
CA ASP A 65 -5.73 -13.75 0.98
C ASP A 65 -7.17 -14.24 1.22
N GLU A 66 -7.43 -15.54 1.04
CA GLU A 66 -8.78 -16.10 1.11
C GLU A 66 -9.06 -16.68 2.50
N GLU A 67 -8.20 -17.60 2.94
CA GLU A 67 -8.38 -18.31 4.20
C GLU A 67 -7.97 -17.45 5.39
N LEU A 68 -7.16 -16.43 5.14
CA LEU A 68 -6.65 -15.49 6.14
C LEU A 68 -6.04 -16.22 7.36
N ASN A 69 -5.36 -17.34 7.14
CA ASN A 69 -4.65 -18.08 8.18
C ASN A 69 -3.51 -17.24 8.79
N ASP A 70 -3.05 -17.56 10.00
CA ASP A 70 -1.84 -16.91 10.53
C ASP A 70 -0.64 -17.29 9.67
N LEU A 71 0.02 -16.31 9.07
CA LEU A 71 1.26 -16.53 8.35
C LEU A 71 2.44 -16.26 9.28
N LYS A 72 3.39 -17.20 9.30
CA LYS A 72 4.65 -16.97 10.01
C LYS A 72 5.44 -15.87 9.28
N ILE A 73 6.08 -15.01 10.07
CA ILE A 73 6.84 -13.88 9.54
C ILE A 73 7.94 -14.32 8.56
N ASP A 74 8.67 -15.40 8.87
CA ASP A 74 9.73 -15.96 8.02
C ASP A 74 9.21 -16.42 6.66
N TYR A 75 8.02 -17.00 6.59
CA TYR A 75 7.37 -17.34 5.33
C TYR A 75 7.09 -16.11 4.46
N VAL A 76 6.54 -15.04 5.04
CA VAL A 76 6.26 -13.79 4.31
C VAL A 76 7.56 -13.10 3.89
N GLU A 77 8.59 -13.13 4.73
CA GLU A 77 9.93 -12.63 4.40
C GLU A 77 10.54 -13.35 3.19
N GLU A 78 10.57 -14.68 3.21
CA GLU A 78 11.07 -15.51 2.10
C GLU A 78 10.27 -15.25 0.82
N PHE A 79 8.95 -15.14 0.95
CA PHE A 79 8.07 -14.79 -0.15
C PHE A 79 8.47 -13.45 -0.78
N ILE A 80 8.56 -12.37 0.01
CA ILE A 80 8.97 -11.04 -0.49
C ILE A 80 10.32 -11.12 -1.20
N ILE A 81 11.31 -11.78 -0.59
CA ILE A 81 12.67 -11.88 -1.12
C ILE A 81 12.73 -12.69 -2.43
N SER A 82 11.86 -13.67 -2.61
CA SER A 82 11.83 -14.48 -3.84
C SER A 82 11.45 -13.68 -5.09
N TYR A 83 10.70 -12.57 -4.94
CA TYR A 83 10.29 -11.69 -6.04
C TYR A 83 11.26 -10.52 -6.28
N LEU A 84 11.94 -10.05 -5.23
CA LEU A 84 12.81 -8.88 -5.30
C LEU A 84 14.20 -9.20 -5.88
N LYS A 85 14.43 -8.83 -7.15
CA LYS A 85 15.75 -8.91 -7.80
C LYS A 85 16.77 -7.91 -7.21
N ASN A 86 16.30 -6.74 -6.79
CA ASN A 86 17.10 -5.73 -6.11
C ASN A 86 16.68 -5.67 -4.64
N LYS A 87 17.65 -5.50 -3.74
CA LYS A 87 17.43 -5.39 -2.29
C LYS A 87 17.94 -4.07 -1.73
N ASN A 88 18.27 -3.09 -2.58
CA ASN A 88 18.72 -1.77 -2.18
C ASN A 88 17.82 -0.70 -2.80
N TYR A 89 17.18 0.07 -1.94
CA TYR A 89 16.29 1.17 -2.29
C TYR A 89 16.70 2.44 -1.53
N ASP A 90 16.34 3.61 -2.03
CA ASP A 90 16.53 4.85 -1.28
C ASP A 90 15.42 5.03 -0.24
N VAL A 91 14.20 4.57 -0.56
CA VAL A 91 13.04 4.58 0.33
C VAL A 91 12.17 3.35 0.10
N ILE A 92 11.62 2.81 1.18
CA ILE A 92 10.64 1.73 1.17
C ILE A 92 9.39 2.21 1.90
N TYR A 93 8.24 2.02 1.27
CA TYR A 93 6.91 2.24 1.84
C TYR A 93 6.23 0.91 2.10
N THR A 94 5.51 0.78 3.21
CA THR A 94 4.72 -0.41 3.55
C THR A 94 3.56 -0.02 4.47
N HIS A 95 2.68 -0.99 4.74
CA HIS A 95 1.60 -0.89 5.73
C HIS A 95 2.08 -0.47 7.12
N GLY A 96 1.20 0.13 7.91
CA GLY A 96 1.41 0.48 9.32
C GLY A 96 1.26 -0.72 10.25
N GLU A 97 1.79 -0.58 11.48
CA GLU A 97 1.76 -1.65 12.50
C GLU A 97 0.33 -2.09 12.84
N ASN A 98 -0.62 -1.16 12.78
CA ASN A 98 -2.03 -1.43 13.01
C ASN A 98 -2.75 -2.03 11.80
N GLY A 99 -2.12 -2.09 10.62
CA GLY A 99 -2.76 -2.49 9.36
C GLY A 99 -3.91 -1.57 8.95
N GLU A 100 -3.75 -0.24 9.16
CA GLU A 100 -4.65 0.87 8.84
C GLU A 100 -6.03 0.79 9.52
N TYR A 101 -6.85 -0.17 9.11
CA TYR A 101 -8.17 -0.48 9.66
C TYR A 101 -8.19 -1.80 10.46
N GLY A 102 -7.04 -2.44 10.64
CA GLY A 102 -6.88 -3.68 11.39
C GLY A 102 -6.63 -4.91 10.55
N HIS A 103 -6.45 -4.78 9.23
CA HIS A 103 -6.40 -5.91 8.31
C HIS A 103 -5.21 -6.82 8.58
N LYS A 104 -5.47 -8.13 8.60
CA LYS A 104 -4.47 -9.11 9.01
C LYS A 104 -3.29 -9.21 8.04
N ARG A 105 -3.54 -9.23 6.72
CA ARG A 105 -2.44 -9.25 5.73
C ARG A 105 -1.61 -7.99 5.76
N HIS A 106 -2.19 -6.85 6.15
CA HIS A 106 -1.45 -5.59 6.23
C HIS A 106 -0.44 -5.64 7.38
N LYS A 107 -0.87 -6.13 8.54
CA LYS A 107 -0.02 -6.34 9.71
C LYS A 107 1.11 -7.33 9.43
N GLU A 108 0.82 -8.44 8.78
CA GLU A 108 1.84 -9.43 8.40
C GLU A 108 2.84 -8.88 7.39
N THR A 109 2.36 -8.12 6.39
CA THR A 109 3.21 -7.39 5.43
C THR A 109 4.11 -6.40 6.16
N HIS A 110 3.55 -5.57 7.05
CA HIS A 110 4.31 -4.65 7.89
C HIS A 110 5.43 -5.37 8.65
N ASN A 111 5.07 -6.40 9.42
CA ASN A 111 6.00 -7.14 10.25
C ASN A 111 7.15 -7.73 9.42
N ALA A 112 6.84 -8.36 8.28
CA ALA A 112 7.84 -8.96 7.41
C ALA A 112 8.78 -7.91 6.80
N VAL A 113 8.25 -6.78 6.29
CA VAL A 113 9.08 -5.73 5.70
C VAL A 113 9.99 -5.09 6.74
N VAL A 114 9.47 -4.74 7.92
CA VAL A 114 10.26 -4.19 9.04
C VAL A 114 11.36 -5.16 9.45
N SER A 115 11.03 -6.44 9.59
CA SER A 115 11.99 -7.48 9.96
C SER A 115 13.10 -7.64 8.90
N LEU A 116 12.77 -7.65 7.60
CA LEU A 116 13.76 -7.69 6.52
C LEU A 116 14.73 -6.51 6.54
N VAL A 117 14.23 -5.31 6.86
CA VAL A 117 15.05 -4.10 6.99
C VAL A 117 15.94 -4.17 8.22
N ASN A 118 15.41 -4.56 9.37
CA ASN A 118 16.17 -4.73 10.62
C ASN A 118 17.27 -5.80 10.49
N LYS A 119 17.00 -6.88 9.76
CA LYS A 119 17.97 -7.93 9.43
C LYS A 119 18.99 -7.50 8.36
N ASN A 120 18.87 -6.29 7.81
CA ASN A 120 19.70 -5.74 6.72
C ASN A 120 19.68 -6.61 5.45
N ILE A 121 18.62 -7.40 5.27
CA ILE A 121 18.38 -8.23 4.07
C ILE A 121 17.80 -7.35 2.97
N LEU A 122 16.84 -6.48 3.33
CA LEU A 122 16.29 -5.44 2.47
C LEU A 122 16.81 -4.08 2.96
N LYS A 123 17.61 -3.41 2.15
CA LYS A 123 18.33 -2.20 2.54
C LYS A 123 17.64 -0.95 2.04
N THR A 124 17.48 0.02 2.93
CA THR A 124 16.94 1.35 2.61
C THR A 124 17.56 2.44 3.46
N ARG A 125 17.52 3.69 3.00
CA ARG A 125 17.84 4.86 3.83
C ARG A 125 16.65 5.30 4.67
N GLU A 126 15.45 5.01 4.18
CA GLU A 126 14.18 5.41 4.80
C GLU A 126 13.20 4.24 4.70
N LEU A 127 12.69 3.81 5.85
CA LEU A 127 11.53 2.92 5.93
C LEU A 127 10.36 3.74 6.44
N ILE A 128 9.30 3.82 5.64
CA ILE A 128 8.14 4.66 5.86
C ILE A 128 6.90 3.77 5.89
N CYS A 129 6.07 3.94 6.89
CA CYS A 129 4.81 3.22 7.04
C CYS A 129 3.63 4.14 6.77
N PHE A 130 2.54 3.59 6.23
CA PHE A 130 1.25 4.30 6.21
C PHE A 130 0.77 4.50 7.65
N SER A 131 0.15 5.65 7.89
CA SER A 131 -0.35 6.03 9.22
C SER A 131 -1.81 6.44 9.12
N TYR A 132 -2.69 5.45 9.21
CA TYR A 132 -4.14 5.63 9.16
C TYR A 132 -4.76 5.00 10.40
N ILE A 133 -5.90 5.54 10.82
CA ILE A 133 -6.69 5.06 11.95
C ILE A 133 -8.15 4.92 11.53
N ASN A 134 -8.88 4.05 12.22
CA ASN A 134 -10.32 3.95 12.07
C ASN A 134 -11.00 5.25 12.55
N SER A 135 -11.86 5.80 11.70
CA SER A 135 -12.75 6.90 12.07
C SER A 135 -13.91 6.43 12.97
N ASN A 136 -14.84 7.34 13.27
CA ASN A 136 -16.10 7.01 13.92
C ASN A 136 -17.21 6.62 12.92
N GLU A 137 -16.95 6.74 11.62
CA GLU A 137 -17.90 6.46 10.56
C GLU A 137 -17.73 5.04 10.01
N TYR A 138 -18.84 4.41 9.63
CA TYR A 138 -18.88 3.06 9.09
C TYR A 138 -19.25 3.11 7.60
N VAL A 139 -18.73 2.15 6.86
CA VAL A 139 -19.19 1.87 5.50
C VAL A 139 -20.64 1.39 5.59
N LEU A 140 -21.53 1.99 4.79
CA LEU A 140 -22.97 1.71 4.87
C LEU A 140 -23.25 0.23 4.62
N GLY A 141 -23.88 -0.44 5.60
CA GLY A 141 -24.25 -1.84 5.50
C GLY A 141 -23.15 -2.83 5.92
N PHE A 142 -22.00 -2.36 6.42
CA PHE A 142 -20.89 -3.20 6.86
C PHE A 142 -20.43 -2.80 8.27
N ASP A 143 -19.98 -3.77 9.07
CA ASP A 143 -19.28 -3.53 10.34
C ASP A 143 -17.79 -3.24 10.07
N LEU A 144 -17.54 -2.24 9.23
CA LEU A 144 -16.22 -1.81 8.80
C LEU A 144 -16.13 -0.29 8.90
N LYS A 145 -15.17 0.20 9.66
CA LYS A 145 -14.94 1.64 9.84
C LYS A 145 -14.12 2.20 8.69
N ILE A 146 -14.42 3.43 8.29
CA ILE A 146 -13.64 4.13 7.27
C ILE A 146 -12.28 4.52 7.87
N ALA A 147 -11.19 4.19 7.18
CA ALA A 147 -9.84 4.57 7.57
C ALA A 147 -9.54 6.01 7.13
N ILE A 148 -8.98 6.80 8.05
CA ILE A 148 -8.59 8.20 7.81
C ILE A 148 -7.12 8.42 8.20
N PRO A 149 -6.41 9.36 7.55
CA PRO A 149 -5.05 9.73 7.92
C PRO A 149 -4.96 10.09 9.39
N ASN A 150 -3.97 9.56 10.10
CA ASN A 150 -3.74 9.91 11.49
C ASN A 150 -3.14 11.31 11.59
N GLU A 151 -3.89 12.25 12.18
CA GLU A 151 -3.49 13.66 12.31
C GLU A 151 -2.25 13.87 13.19
N ASN A 152 -1.88 12.88 14.01
CA ASN A 152 -0.70 12.93 14.87
C ASN A 152 0.56 12.38 14.19
N SER A 153 0.50 12.08 12.90
CA SER A 153 1.61 11.45 12.18
C SER A 153 2.80 12.38 12.01
N GLU A 154 4.02 11.84 11.99
CA GLU A 154 5.24 12.60 11.71
C GLU A 154 5.14 13.38 10.38
N THR A 155 4.54 12.76 9.35
CA THR A 155 4.36 13.39 8.04
C THR A 155 2.90 13.33 7.61
N ILE A 156 2.35 14.49 7.23
CA ILE A 156 1.05 14.60 6.56
C ILE A 156 1.24 15.34 5.23
N ILE A 157 0.81 14.70 4.16
CA ILE A 157 0.81 15.24 2.81
C ILE A 157 -0.61 15.65 2.43
N ASN A 158 -0.83 16.95 2.23
CA ASN A 158 -2.06 17.47 1.66
C ASN A 158 -2.00 17.37 0.13
N LEU A 159 -2.91 16.60 -0.47
CA LEU A 159 -3.00 16.46 -1.92
C LEU A 159 -3.64 17.70 -2.54
N ASN A 160 -3.10 18.16 -3.67
CA ASN A 160 -3.77 19.17 -4.46
C ASN A 160 -4.99 18.56 -5.17
N GLN A 161 -5.82 19.42 -5.78
CA GLN A 161 -7.06 18.99 -6.41
C GLN A 161 -6.85 17.96 -7.53
N ASP A 162 -5.80 18.11 -8.34
CA ASP A 162 -5.51 17.21 -9.45
C ASP A 162 -4.98 15.85 -8.96
N GLU A 163 -4.11 15.87 -7.94
CA GLU A 163 -3.60 14.65 -7.29
C GLU A 163 -4.73 13.84 -6.66
N HIS A 164 -5.59 14.49 -5.87
CA HIS A 164 -6.73 13.82 -5.24
C HIS A 164 -7.74 13.33 -6.28
N LYS A 165 -8.09 14.16 -7.27
CA LYS A 165 -9.00 13.76 -8.36
C LYS A 165 -8.46 12.54 -9.09
N LYS A 166 -7.16 12.53 -9.43
CA LYS A 166 -6.57 11.40 -10.15
C LYS A 166 -6.50 10.14 -9.29
N LYS A 167 -6.20 10.26 -7.99
CA LYS A 167 -6.28 9.16 -7.02
C LYS A 167 -7.70 8.56 -7.00
N MET A 168 -8.73 9.40 -6.90
CA MET A 168 -10.14 8.96 -6.95
C MET A 168 -10.48 8.26 -8.27
N GLU A 169 -10.08 8.83 -9.43
CA GLU A 169 -10.31 8.24 -10.75
C GLU A 169 -9.67 6.85 -10.89
N ILE A 170 -8.48 6.63 -10.30
CA ILE A 170 -7.83 5.32 -10.32
C ILE A 170 -8.68 4.30 -9.55
N VAL A 171 -9.11 4.64 -8.33
CA VAL A 171 -9.89 3.74 -7.48
C VAL A 171 -11.28 3.48 -8.06
N SER A 172 -12.00 4.51 -8.51
CA SER A 172 -13.36 4.34 -9.02
C SER A 172 -13.38 3.77 -10.45
N ASN A 173 -12.51 4.24 -11.36
CA ASN A 173 -12.66 3.93 -12.79
C ASN A 173 -11.71 2.82 -13.27
N ILE A 174 -10.54 2.66 -12.64
CA ILE A 174 -9.60 1.60 -13.03
C ILE A 174 -9.83 0.36 -12.19
N TYR A 175 -9.84 0.49 -10.86
CA TYR A 175 -10.20 -0.64 -9.99
C TYR A 175 -11.69 -0.97 -10.06
N GLY A 176 -12.55 0.01 -10.35
CA GLY A 176 -13.98 -0.21 -10.57
C GLY A 176 -14.81 -0.22 -9.29
N PHE A 177 -14.30 0.38 -8.21
CA PHE A 177 -15.00 0.40 -6.93
C PHE A 177 -16.15 1.41 -6.90
N ASP A 178 -17.23 1.05 -6.22
CA ASP A 178 -18.42 1.89 -6.04
C ASP A 178 -18.11 3.13 -5.19
N GLU A 179 -18.83 4.23 -5.39
CA GLU A 179 -18.60 5.48 -4.66
C GLU A 179 -18.77 5.34 -3.13
N ASN A 180 -19.59 4.38 -2.69
CA ASN A 180 -19.85 4.11 -1.27
C ASN A 180 -19.04 2.91 -0.74
N SER A 181 -18.13 2.36 -1.55
CA SER A 181 -17.23 1.27 -1.14
C SER A 181 -16.19 1.73 -0.11
N PHE A 182 -15.64 0.79 0.63
CA PHE A 182 -14.56 1.06 1.59
C PHE A 182 -13.37 1.75 0.91
N GLU A 183 -12.97 1.26 -0.26
CA GLU A 183 -11.79 1.70 -1.00
C GLU A 183 -11.92 3.16 -1.43
N VAL A 184 -13.08 3.56 -1.94
CA VAL A 184 -13.35 4.93 -2.34
C VAL A 184 -13.47 5.85 -1.12
N LEU A 185 -14.16 5.41 -0.07
CA LEU A 185 -14.32 6.19 1.17
C LEU A 185 -13.00 6.43 1.90
N CYS A 186 -12.04 5.50 1.82
CA CYS A 186 -10.71 5.63 2.40
C CYS A 186 -9.73 6.46 1.55
N CYS A 187 -10.10 6.87 0.32
CA CYS A 187 -9.28 7.71 -0.55
C CYS A 187 -9.31 9.19 -0.15
N ASN A 188 -8.63 9.48 0.96
CA ASN A 188 -8.57 10.79 1.57
C ASN A 188 -7.76 11.82 0.76
N LYS A 189 -8.06 13.12 0.98
CA LYS A 189 -7.30 14.27 0.46
C LYS A 189 -5.94 14.46 1.13
N GLN A 190 -5.72 13.74 2.21
CA GLN A 190 -4.47 13.72 2.97
C GLN A 190 -3.92 12.30 2.93
N GLU A 191 -2.59 12.20 2.96
CA GLU A 191 -1.87 10.94 3.13
C GLU A 191 -0.91 11.11 4.30
N ALA A 192 -0.93 10.18 5.24
CA ALA A 192 -0.16 10.26 6.47
C ALA A 192 0.82 9.11 6.60
N PHE A 193 2.00 9.42 7.13
CA PHE A 193 3.14 8.52 7.16
C PHE A 193 3.94 8.64 8.45
N GLU A 194 4.52 7.51 8.87
CA GLU A 194 5.45 7.41 9.99
C GLU A 194 6.78 6.85 9.51
N LYS A 195 7.90 7.43 9.96
CA LYS A 195 9.22 6.88 9.67
C LYS A 195 9.65 5.95 10.79
N ILE A 196 10.03 4.72 10.43
CA ILE A 196 10.64 3.80 11.39
C ILE A 196 12.09 4.24 11.66
N LYS A 197 12.41 4.41 12.94
CA LYS A 197 13.71 4.89 13.43
C LYS A 197 14.74 3.77 13.52
#